data_AF-E0VGV0-F1
#
_entry.id   AF-E0VGV0-F1
#
_cell.length_a   1.000
_cell.length_b   1.000
_cell.length_c   1.000
_cell.angle_alpha   90.00
_cell.angle_beta   90.00
_cell.angle_gamma   90.00
#
_symmetry.space_group_name_H-M   'P 1'
#
loop_
_entity.id
_entity.type
_entity.pdbx_description
1 polymer ?
#
loop_
_entity_poly.entity_id
_entity_poly.type
_entity_poly.pdbx_seq_one_letter_code
_entity_poly.pdbx_strand_id
1 'polypeptide(L)'
;MRRGHVAPRTTIIETIIRKFDTHNRSFLVANAQPGSCHIIYCSDGFCKMSGFSRAEVIGRPSVCEFLHGPLTSQLAVQSVKQAFNTYVEKHQQILYYRKDGKFFIIIIIVVVVLVVDVVARERHFRFLG
;
A
#
# COMPACT_ATOMS: atom_id res chain seq x y z
N MET A 1 -16.64 -2.09 -35.61
CA MET A 1 -15.43 -2.73 -35.04
C MET A 1 -14.64 -1.68 -34.25
N ARG A 2 -14.93 -1.47 -32.96
CA ARG A 2 -14.21 -0.48 -32.14
C ARG A 2 -12.94 -1.13 -31.60
N ARG A 3 -11.77 -0.69 -32.08
CA ARG A 3 -10.47 -1.05 -31.49
C ARG A 3 -10.46 -0.48 -30.07
N GLY A 4 -10.54 -1.36 -29.07
CA GLY A 4 -10.31 -0.98 -27.68
C GLY A 4 -8.90 -0.42 -27.55
N HIS A 5 -8.77 0.75 -26.93
CA HIS A 5 -7.49 1.22 -26.43
C HIS A 5 -7.07 0.28 -25.31
N VAL A 6 -6.37 -0.80 -25.68
CA VAL A 6 -5.67 -1.65 -24.71
C VAL A 6 -4.48 -0.81 -24.26
N ALA A 7 -4.58 -0.28 -23.03
CA ALA A 7 -3.43 0.33 -22.35
C ALA A 7 -2.24 -0.65 -22.43
N PRO A 8 -1.00 -0.18 -22.63
CA PRO A 8 0.13 -1.07 -22.86
C PRO A 8 0.23 -2.09 -21.72
N ARG A 9 0.43 -3.37 -22.08
CA ARG A 9 0.79 -4.46 -21.16
C ARG A 9 2.09 -4.09 -20.44
N THR A 10 1.96 -3.40 -19.32
CA THR A 10 2.45 -3.78 -17.99
C THR A 10 2.05 -2.65 -17.07
N THR A 11 1.07 -2.89 -16.20
CA THR A 11 0.54 -1.86 -15.30
C THR A 11 1.67 -1.25 -14.46
N ILE A 12 1.52 0.00 -13.99
CA ILE A 12 2.47 0.66 -13.06
C ILE A 12 2.86 -0.26 -11.90
N ILE A 13 1.92 -1.10 -11.46
CA ILE A 13 2.11 -2.12 -10.43
C ILE A 13 3.17 -3.15 -10.85
N GLU A 14 3.13 -3.70 -12.06
CA GLU A 14 4.15 -4.65 -12.54
C GLU A 14 5.54 -4.03 -12.65
N THR A 15 5.64 -2.72 -12.94
CA THR A 15 6.91 -2.00 -12.93
C THR A 15 7.44 -1.81 -11.51
N ILE A 16 6.57 -1.47 -10.55
CA ILE A 16 6.94 -1.37 -9.13
C ILE A 16 7.39 -2.74 -8.61
N ILE A 17 6.62 -3.80 -8.88
CA ILE A 17 6.97 -5.16 -8.47
C ILE A 17 8.33 -5.54 -9.05
N ARG A 18 8.53 -5.44 -10.37
CA ARG A 18 9.83 -5.78 -10.98
C ARG A 18 10.99 -4.98 -10.42
N LYS A 19 10.80 -3.69 -10.11
CA LYS A 19 11.87 -2.84 -9.58
C LYS A 19 12.23 -3.18 -8.13
N PHE A 20 11.24 -3.47 -7.28
CA PHE A 20 11.45 -3.64 -5.84
C PHE A 20 11.61 -5.09 -5.39
N ASP A 21 11.13 -6.07 -6.16
CA ASP A 21 11.17 -7.49 -5.81
C ASP A 21 12.55 -8.14 -6.05
N THR A 22 13.43 -7.49 -6.82
CA THR A 22 14.77 -8.00 -7.18
C THR A 22 15.78 -8.12 -6.03
N HIS A 23 15.45 -7.63 -4.83
CA HIS A 23 16.39 -7.55 -3.71
C HIS A 23 15.85 -8.15 -2.40
N ASN A 24 14.84 -9.04 -2.47
CA ASN A 24 14.20 -9.63 -1.29
C ASN A 24 13.72 -8.56 -0.28
N ARG A 25 13.33 -7.38 -0.78
CA ARG A 25 12.83 -6.25 0.02
C ARG A 25 11.43 -6.55 0.54
N SER A 26 11.14 -6.08 1.74
CA SER A 26 9.80 -6.17 2.34
C SER A 26 8.96 -4.98 1.92
N PHE A 27 7.93 -5.20 1.10
CA PHE A 27 7.00 -4.15 0.69
C PHE A 27 5.60 -4.70 0.41
N LEU A 28 4.62 -3.80 0.49
CA LEU A 28 3.22 -4.03 0.15
C LEU A 28 2.82 -3.03 -0.94
N VAL A 29 1.88 -3.42 -1.80
CA VAL A 29 1.17 -2.48 -2.67
C VAL A 29 -0.30 -2.56 -2.29
N ALA A 30 -0.91 -1.40 -2.10
CA ALA A 30 -2.33 -1.29 -1.81
C ALA A 30 -3.02 -0.46 -2.90
N ASN A 31 -4.29 -0.78 -3.13
CA ASN A 31 -5.19 0.12 -3.85
C ASN A 31 -5.43 1.36 -2.98
N ALA A 32 -5.38 2.55 -3.59
CA ALA A 32 -5.64 3.81 -2.92
C ALA A 32 -7.05 4.31 -3.31
N GLN A 33 -8.08 3.77 -2.66
CA GLN A 33 -9.44 4.32 -2.75
C GLN A 33 -9.69 5.27 -1.57
N PRO A 34 -10.37 6.40 -1.79
CA PRO A 34 -10.75 7.30 -0.70
C PRO A 34 -11.50 6.55 0.40
N GLY A 35 -10.98 6.61 1.63
CA GLY A 35 -11.55 5.94 2.80
C GLY A 35 -11.30 4.42 2.88
N SER A 36 -10.61 3.80 1.92
CA SER A 36 -10.42 2.35 1.91
C SER A 36 -9.15 1.91 1.14
N CYS A 37 -8.03 1.80 1.85
CA CYS A 37 -6.78 1.31 1.25
C CYS A 37 -6.57 -0.17 1.59
N HIS A 38 -6.71 -1.04 0.59
CA HIS A 38 -6.58 -2.50 0.75
C HIS A 38 -5.36 -3.03 0.01
N ILE A 39 -4.64 -3.96 0.63
CA ILE A 39 -3.43 -4.58 0.09
C ILE A 39 -3.80 -5.46 -1.12
N ILE A 40 -3.18 -5.19 -2.27
CA ILE A 40 -3.35 -5.94 -3.52
C ILE A 40 -2.10 -6.73 -3.91
N TYR A 41 -0.96 -6.43 -3.30
CA TYR A 41 0.28 -7.19 -3.47
C TYR A 41 1.09 -7.19 -2.18
N CYS A 42 1.80 -8.28 -1.96
CA CYS A 42 2.74 -8.46 -0.87
C CYS A 42 3.99 -9.16 -1.39
N SER A 43 5.18 -8.62 -1.10
CA SER A 43 6.45 -9.25 -1.50
C SER A 43 6.77 -10.49 -0.66
N ASP A 44 7.63 -11.37 -1.17
CA ASP A 44 8.10 -12.52 -0.39
C ASP A 44 8.92 -12.10 0.82
N GLY A 45 9.66 -10.98 0.72
CA GLY A 45 10.38 -10.39 1.85
C GLY A 45 9.44 -10.03 3.01
N PHE A 46 8.28 -9.43 2.69
CA PHE A 46 7.27 -9.13 3.71
C PHE A 46 6.69 -10.39 4.34
N CYS A 47 6.36 -11.41 3.53
CA CYS A 47 5.84 -12.68 4.06
C CYS A 47 6.84 -13.32 5.04
N LYS A 48 8.14 -13.38 4.68
CA LYS A 48 9.20 -13.93 5.54
C LYS A 48 9.36 -13.12 6.83
N MET A 49 9.39 -11.79 6.71
CA MET A 49 9.55 -10.86 7.83
C MET A 49 8.38 -10.97 8.82
N SER A 50 7.14 -10.86 8.31
CA SER A 50 5.93 -10.84 9.13
C SER A 50 5.49 -12.24 9.62
N GLY A 51 5.86 -13.30 8.90
CA GLY A 51 5.39 -14.66 9.13
C GLY A 51 3.97 -14.93 8.63
N PHE A 52 3.30 -13.95 8.00
CA PHE A 52 2.01 -14.16 7.36
C PHE A 52 2.18 -14.62 5.92
N SER A 53 1.31 -15.54 5.48
CA SER A 53 1.27 -15.94 4.07
C SER A 53 0.62 -14.85 3.23
N ARG A 54 0.89 -14.85 1.92
CA ARG A 54 0.29 -13.89 0.99
C ARG A 54 -1.24 -13.92 1.04
N ALA A 55 -1.85 -15.11 1.12
CA ALA A 55 -3.31 -15.27 1.21
C ALA A 55 -3.91 -14.63 2.46
N GLU A 56 -3.15 -14.55 3.56
CA GLU A 56 -3.57 -13.89 4.80
C GLU A 56 -3.35 -12.38 4.81
N VAL A 57 -2.63 -11.84 3.83
CA VAL A 57 -2.26 -10.42 3.76
C VAL A 57 -3.07 -9.68 2.69
N ILE A 58 -3.30 -10.32 1.53
CA ILE A 58 -4.09 -9.74 0.45
C ILE A 58 -5.52 -9.44 0.93
N GLY A 59 -6.01 -8.26 0.55
CA GLY A 59 -7.34 -7.78 0.90
C GLY A 59 -7.46 -7.19 2.31
N ARG A 60 -6.38 -7.18 3.12
CA ARG A 60 -6.38 -6.50 4.43
C ARG A 60 -6.08 -5.01 4.32
N PRO A 61 -6.46 -4.19 5.31
CA PRO A 61 -6.14 -2.76 5.32
C PRO A 61 -4.62 -2.51 5.27
N SER A 62 -4.20 -1.50 4.48
CA SER A 62 -2.80 -1.14 4.27
C SER A 62 -2.09 -0.59 5.51
N VAL A 63 -2.85 -0.19 6.53
CA VAL A 63 -2.31 0.23 7.84
C VAL A 63 -1.72 -0.96 8.62
N CYS A 64 -1.97 -2.20 8.17
CA CYS A 64 -1.38 -3.42 8.73
C CYS A 64 -1.71 -3.65 10.20
N GLU A 65 -2.97 -3.41 10.61
CA GLU A 65 -3.40 -3.58 12.01
C GLU A 65 -3.19 -4.99 12.57
N PHE A 66 -3.06 -5.99 11.68
CA PHE A 66 -2.72 -7.37 12.04
C PHE A 66 -1.28 -7.58 12.51
N LEU A 67 -0.41 -6.59 12.32
CA LEU A 67 0.94 -6.55 12.86
C LEU A 67 1.00 -5.76 14.18
N HIS A 68 -0.11 -5.19 14.64
CA HIS A 68 -0.12 -4.43 15.89
C HIS A 68 -0.24 -5.39 17.08
N GLY A 69 0.32 -4.98 18.22
CA GLY A 69 0.17 -5.69 19.48
C GLY A 69 0.31 -4.77 20.67
N PRO A 70 0.44 -5.33 21.89
CA PRO A 70 0.35 -4.55 23.13
C PRO A 70 1.35 -3.39 23.25
N LEU A 71 2.55 -3.54 22.68
CA LEU A 71 3.60 -2.52 22.73
C LEU A 71 3.66 -1.64 21.48
N THR A 72 2.75 -1.81 20.52
CA THR A 72 2.70 -0.95 19.34
C THR A 72 2.20 0.44 19.74
N SER A 73 3.05 1.45 19.53
CA SER A 73 2.71 2.84 19.88
C SER A 73 1.53 3.36 19.06
N GLN A 74 0.49 3.84 19.76
CA GLN A 74 -0.68 4.46 19.12
C GLN A 74 -0.33 5.72 18.34
N LEU A 75 0.65 6.50 18.81
CA LEU A 75 1.14 7.69 18.11
C LEU A 75 1.79 7.31 16.77
N ALA A 76 2.56 6.22 16.74
CA ALA A 76 3.14 5.72 15.50
C ALA A 76 2.04 5.25 14.53
N VAL A 77 1.01 4.54 15.02
CA VAL A 77 -0.13 4.12 14.20
C VAL A 77 -0.90 5.31 13.64
N GLN A 78 -1.16 6.34 14.45
CA GLN A 78 -1.82 7.57 13.99
C GLN A 78 -1.00 8.30 12.92
N SER A 79 0.31 8.38 13.09
CA SER A 79 1.23 8.97 12.10
C SER A 79 1.17 8.22 10.76
N VAL A 80 1.09 6.89 10.78
CA VAL A 80 0.89 6.07 9.57
C VAL A 80 -0.47 6.33 8.94
N LYS A 81 -1.55 6.35 9.72
CA LYS A 81 -2.91 6.66 9.24
C LYS A 81 -2.97 8.06 8.60
N GLN A 82 -2.29 9.03 9.20
CA GLN A 82 -2.21 10.39 8.67
C GLN A 82 -1.54 10.42 7.29
N ALA A 83 -0.45 9.67 7.08
CA ALA A 83 0.24 9.60 5.79
C ALA A 83 -0.68 9.13 4.65
N PHE A 84 -1.57 8.17 4.92
CA PHE A 84 -2.58 7.74 3.95
C PHE A 84 -3.62 8.84 3.65
N ASN A 85 -4.05 9.59 4.68
CA ASN A 85 -5.07 10.63 4.54
C ASN A 85 -4.55 11.90 3.87
N THR A 86 -3.28 12.26 4.11
CA THR A 86 -2.67 13.47 3.57
C THR A 86 -1.94 13.25 2.25
N TYR A 87 -1.78 12.01 1.81
CA TYR A 87 -1.01 11.64 0.62
C TYR A 87 0.47 12.10 0.67
N VAL A 88 1.02 12.28 1.87
CA VAL A 88 2.40 12.73 2.09
C VAL A 88 3.28 11.54 2.44
N GLU A 89 4.46 11.46 1.82
CA GLU A 89 5.47 10.47 2.17
C GLU A 89 5.84 10.56 3.65
N LYS A 90 5.86 9.42 4.34
CA LYS A 90 6.18 9.37 5.76
C LYS A 90 7.12 8.21 6.07
N HIS A 91 8.17 8.53 6.80
CA HIS A 91 9.06 7.56 7.44
C HIS A 91 8.63 7.47 8.90
N GLN A 92 8.27 6.27 9.36
CA GLN A 92 7.80 6.05 10.71
C GLN A 92 8.47 4.81 11.31
N GLN A 93 9.13 4.98 12.45
CA GLN A 93 9.56 3.85 13.27
C GLN A 93 8.35 3.30 14.02
N ILE A 94 8.13 1.98 13.94
CA ILE A 94 7.01 1.30 14.56
C ILE A 94 7.43 -0.09 15.06
N LEU A 95 6.86 -0.50 16.18
CA LEU A 95 7.00 -1.85 16.72
C LEU A 95 5.86 -2.71 16.20
N TYR A 96 6.20 -3.76 15.47
CA TYR A 96 5.28 -4.72 14.90
C TYR A 96 5.48 -6.11 15.47
N TYR A 97 4.43 -6.91 15.39
CA TYR A 97 4.37 -8.29 15.82
C TYR A 97 4.29 -9.19 14.60
N ARG A 98 5.11 -10.24 14.61
CA ARG A 98 5.03 -11.34 13.67
C ARG A 98 3.86 -12.25 14.03
N LYS A 99 3.47 -13.11 13.10
CA LYS A 99 2.42 -14.13 13.32
C LYS A 99 2.73 -15.06 14.51
N ASP A 100 3.99 -15.32 14.79
CA ASP A 100 4.44 -16.14 15.94
C ASP A 100 4.45 -15.37 17.28
N GLY A 101 3.98 -14.11 17.29
CA GLY A 101 3.93 -13.24 18.46
C GLY A 101 5.24 -12.53 18.81
N LYS A 102 6.34 -12.80 18.10
CA LYS A 102 7.60 -12.07 18.33
C LYS A 102 7.50 -10.66 17.77
N PHE A 103 7.95 -9.67 18.53
CA PHE A 103 7.97 -8.29 18.07
C PHE A 103 9.33 -7.90 17.47
N PHE A 104 9.31 -6.89 16.61
CA PHE A 104 10.48 -6.27 16.00
C PHE A 104 10.21 -4.79 15.74
N ILE A 105 11.28 -3.99 15.75
CA ILE A 105 11.21 -2.57 15.41
C ILE A 105 11.62 -2.42 13.95
N ILE A 106 10.82 -1.69 13.19
CA ILE A 106 11.07 -1.41 11.77
C ILE A 106 10.80 0.06 11.48
N ILE A 107 11.52 0.61 10.49
CA ILE A 107 11.16 1.88 9.85
C ILE A 107 10.34 1.52 8.62
N ILE A 108 9.06 1.92 8.62
CA ILE A 108 8.22 1.82 7.43
C ILE A 108 8.26 3.14 6.67
N ILE A 109 8.20 3.04 5.34
CA ILE A 109 8.10 4.17 4.44
C ILE A 109 6.75 4.05 3.75
N VAL A 110 5.85 4.98 4.04
CA VAL A 110 4.53 5.06 3.41
C VAL A 110 4.63 6.08 2.27
N VAL A 111 4.42 5.61 1.04
CA VAL A 111 4.35 6.45 -0.15
C VAL A 111 3.00 6.22 -0.80
N VAL A 112 2.19 7.27 -0.93
CA VAL A 112 0.92 7.19 -1.65
C VAL A 112 1.13 7.76 -3.05
N VAL A 113 0.97 6.91 -4.06
CA VAL A 113 1.09 7.31 -5.47
C VAL A 113 -0.30 7.59 -6.02
N LEU A 114 -0.62 8.86 -6.23
CA LEU A 114 -1.83 9.27 -6.93
C LEU A 114 -1.60 9.15 -8.44
N VAL A 115 -2.24 8.15 -9.06
CA VAL A 115 -2.33 8.11 -10.52
C VAL A 115 -3.52 8.98 -10.91
N VAL A 116 -3.22 10.24 -11.26
CA VAL A 116 -4.22 11.10 -11.88
C VAL A 116 -4.40 10.59 -13.30
N ASP A 117 -5.55 9.98 -13.57
CA ASP A 117 -5.90 9.60 -14.92
C ASP A 117 -6.09 10.89 -15.73
N VAL A 118 -5.13 11.22 -16.60
CA VAL A 118 -5.23 12.38 -17.50
C VAL A 118 -6.45 12.24 -18.44
N VAL A 119 -7.01 11.03 -18.57
CA VAL A 119 -8.21 10.76 -19.38
C VAL A 119 -9.51 11.21 -18.69
N ALA A 120 -9.51 11.55 -17.40
CA ALA A 120 -10.69 12.10 -16.73
C ALA A 120 -10.93 13.60 -17.02
N ARG A 121 -10.04 14.29 -17.75
CA ARG A 121 -10.18 15.73 -18.06
C ARG A 121 -11.17 16.05 -19.19
N GLU A 122 -11.81 15.07 -19.81
CA GLU A 122 -12.79 15.32 -20.91
C GLU A 122 -14.24 14.89 -20.61
N ARG A 123 -14.60 14.47 -19.39
CA ARG A 123 -16.00 14.14 -19.10
C ARG A 123 -16.55 14.94 -17.92
N HIS A 124 -17.27 15.99 -18.31
CA HIS A 124 -18.26 16.78 -17.56
C HIS A 124 -17.78 18.11 -16.97
N PHE A 125 -17.52 19.08 -17.86
CA PHE A 125 -18.04 20.42 -17.62
C PHE A 125 -19.58 20.34 -17.66
N ARG A 126 -20.24 20.52 -16.52
CA ARG A 126 -21.59 21.07 -16.49
C ARG A 126 -21.47 22.53 -16.09
N PHE A 127 -21.73 23.42 -17.05
CA PHE A 127 -22.33 24.72 -16.73
C PHE A 127 -23.62 24.46 -15.94
N LEU A 128 -23.82 25.20 -14.86
CA LEU A 128 -25.13 25.55 -14.30
C LEU A 128 -24.92 26.69 -13.29
N GLY A 129 -25.39 27.89 -13.64
CA GLY A 129 -25.54 29.06 -12.76
C GLY A 129 -24.41 30.07 -12.84
#